data_AF-A0A4S0N6L6-F1
#
_entry.id   AF-A0A4S0N6L6-F1
#
_cell.length_a   1.000
_cell.length_b   1.000
_cell.length_c   1.000
_cell.angle_alpha   90.00
_cell.angle_beta   90.00
_cell.angle_gamma   90.00
#
_symmetry.space_group_name_H-M   'P 1'
#
loop_
_entity.id
_entity.type
_entity.pdbx_description
1 polymer ?
#
loop_
_entity_poly.entity_id
_entity_poly.type
_entity_poly.pdbx_seq_one_letter_code
_entity_poly.pdbx_strand_id
1 'polypeptide(L)'
;MSAAKKMKIPHEADVLSFMHRKSRDVGGICYWSVEPSGHFGRDCDKGHELAREYLDFIGKYPTNGATTLLGCIVNDMVRARQEERKHSGNHLTGIEIGFLGEVNKYAMSVAKAIRQTMGKPVEGGAA
;
A
#
# COMPACT_ATOMS: atom_id res chain seq x y z
N MET A 1 29.65 24.00 8.47
CA MET A 1 28.79 23.06 7.70
C MET A 1 28.12 22.13 8.69
N SER A 2 26.80 22.24 8.89
CA SER A 2 26.05 21.37 9.80
C SER A 2 25.79 20.03 9.12
N ALA A 3 26.22 18.93 9.71
CA ALA A 3 25.90 17.59 9.21
C ALA A 3 24.38 17.39 9.26
N ALA A 4 23.74 17.14 8.11
CA ALA A 4 22.35 16.73 8.07
C ALA A 4 22.21 15.40 8.83
N LYS A 5 21.43 15.40 9.92
CA LYS A 5 21.11 14.19 10.68
C LYS A 5 20.41 13.22 9.71
N LYS A 6 21.06 12.09 9.38
CA LYS A 6 20.44 11.02 8.58
C LYS A 6 19.13 10.63 9.26
N MET A 7 18.01 10.92 8.60
CA MET A 7 16.70 10.54 9.08
C MET A 7 16.64 9.01 9.08
N LYS A 8 16.47 8.42 10.27
CA LYS A 8 16.32 6.97 10.40
C LYS A 8 14.93 6.61 9.91
N ILE A 9 14.86 5.96 8.74
CA ILE A 9 13.60 5.49 8.17
C ILE A 9 13.15 4.28 9.01
N PRO A 10 11.97 4.31 9.63
CA PRO A 10 11.44 3.15 10.31
C PRO A 10 11.10 2.07 9.29
N HIS A 11 11.26 0.81 9.68
CA HIS A 11 10.92 -0.30 8.80
C HIS A 11 9.40 -0.47 8.77
N GLU A 12 8.83 -0.72 7.59
CA GLU A 12 7.39 -0.78 7.35
C GLU A 12 6.66 -1.79 8.24
N ALA A 13 7.27 -2.96 8.48
CA ALA A 13 6.72 -3.98 9.38
C ALA A 13 6.67 -3.58 10.87
N ASP A 14 7.29 -2.47 11.25
CA ASP A 14 7.22 -1.93 12.61
C ASP A 14 6.26 -0.71 12.68
N VAL A 15 5.65 -0.31 11.56
CA VAL A 15 4.81 0.90 11.45
C VAL A 15 3.42 0.58 10.93
N LEU A 16 3.32 -0.21 9.86
CA LEU A 16 2.05 -0.56 9.23
C LEU A 16 1.32 -1.61 10.08
N SER A 17 0.11 -1.27 10.54
CA SER A 17 -0.70 -2.03 11.50
C SER A 17 -1.07 -3.44 11.03
N PHE A 18 -1.04 -3.66 9.72
CA PHE A 18 -1.35 -4.94 9.07
C PHE A 18 -0.10 -5.77 8.73
N MET A 19 1.09 -5.30 9.12
CA MET A 19 2.36 -5.97 8.88
C MET A 19 3.06 -6.30 10.20
N HIS A 20 3.85 -7.36 10.19
CA HIS A 20 4.74 -7.67 11.30
C HIS A 20 5.93 -8.51 10.84
N ARG A 21 7.03 -8.47 11.61
CA ARG A 21 8.15 -9.38 11.39
C ARG A 21 7.75 -10.79 11.82
N LYS A 22 8.05 -11.79 10.99
CA LYS A 22 7.89 -13.18 11.38
C LYS A 22 8.88 -13.54 12.49
N SER A 23 8.62 -14.64 13.20
CA SER A 23 9.52 -15.13 14.25
C SER A 23 10.94 -15.34 13.71
N ARG A 24 11.94 -15.29 14.60
CA ARG A 24 13.36 -15.42 14.22
C ARG A 24 13.66 -16.74 13.51
N ASP A 25 12.95 -17.81 13.86
CA ASP A 25 13.16 -19.15 13.30
C ASP A 25 12.64 -19.28 11.86
N VAL A 26 11.64 -18.48 11.48
CA VAL A 26 11.10 -18.46 10.11
C VAL A 26 11.79 -17.39 9.27
N GLY A 27 12.07 -16.23 9.88
CA GLY A 27 12.60 -15.06 9.19
C GLY A 27 11.60 -14.40 8.25
N GLY A 28 11.92 -13.17 7.83
CA GLY A 28 11.12 -12.40 6.88
C GLY A 28 9.96 -11.62 7.51
N ILE A 29 9.03 -11.20 6.65
CA ILE A 29 7.95 -10.27 6.97
C ILE A 29 6.61 -10.91 6.59
N CYS A 30 5.61 -10.75 7.45
CA CYS A 30 4.22 -10.92 7.11
C CYS A 30 3.72 -9.56 6.60
N TYR A 31 3.41 -9.49 5.30
CA TYR A 31 3.01 -8.25 4.65
C TYR A 31 1.49 -8.04 4.70
N TRP A 32 0.72 -9.08 5.05
CA TRP A 32 -0.72 -9.00 5.23
C TRP A 32 -1.18 -9.90 6.37
N SER A 33 -1.53 -9.27 7.49
CA SER A 33 -2.01 -9.94 8.72
C SER A 33 -3.38 -9.38 9.11
N VAL A 34 -4.37 -9.52 8.23
CA VAL A 34 -5.71 -8.94 8.42
C VAL A 34 -6.78 -10.01 8.25
N GLU A 35 -7.67 -10.09 9.24
CA GLU A 35 -8.82 -10.98 9.22
C GLU A 35 -10.08 -10.23 8.79
N PRO A 36 -10.86 -10.76 7.83
CA PRO A 36 -12.12 -10.16 7.41
C PRO A 36 -13.20 -10.34 8.48
N SER A 37 -14.05 -9.34 8.65
CA SER A 37 -15.22 -9.44 9.53
C SER A 37 -16.34 -10.29 8.92
N GLY A 38 -16.31 -10.49 7.59
CA GLY A 38 -17.37 -11.13 6.82
C GLY A 38 -18.48 -10.18 6.39
N HIS A 39 -18.45 -8.92 6.83
CA HIS A 39 -19.36 -7.88 6.39
C HIS A 39 -18.69 -7.02 5.32
N PHE A 40 -19.07 -7.23 4.05
CA PHE A 40 -18.40 -6.60 2.90
C PHE A 40 -18.19 -5.09 3.02
N GLY A 41 -19.22 -4.33 3.42
CA GLY A 41 -19.10 -2.88 3.58
C GLY A 41 -18.09 -2.46 4.66
N ARG A 42 -18.14 -3.11 5.84
CA ARG A 42 -17.19 -2.84 6.94
C ARG A 42 -15.77 -3.25 6.56
N ASP A 43 -15.65 -4.35 5.83
CA ASP A 43 -14.38 -4.83 5.31
C ASP A 43 -13.79 -3.84 4.30
N CYS A 44 -14.60 -3.28 3.38
CA CYS A 44 -14.18 -2.21 2.48
C CYS A 44 -13.68 -0.97 3.24
N ASP A 45 -14.43 -0.50 4.24
CA ASP A 45 -14.04 0.64 5.06
C ASP A 45 -12.69 0.38 5.75
N LYS A 46 -12.50 -0.82 6.29
CA LYS A 46 -11.23 -1.22 6.88
C LYS A 46 -10.10 -1.24 5.84
N GLY A 47 -10.35 -1.77 4.65
CA GLY A 47 -9.41 -1.76 3.55
C GLY A 47 -8.96 -0.34 3.17
N HIS A 48 -9.90 0.61 3.11
CA HIS A 48 -9.61 2.01 2.86
C HIS A 48 -8.72 2.63 3.95
N GLU A 49 -8.95 2.31 5.22
CA GLU A 49 -8.10 2.79 6.33
C GLU A 49 -6.65 2.29 6.19
N LEU A 50 -6.47 0.99 5.97
CA LEU A 50 -5.15 0.38 5.84
C LEU A 50 -4.39 0.91 4.62
N ALA A 51 -5.09 1.18 3.52
CA ALA A 51 -4.48 1.81 2.35
C ALA A 51 -4.02 3.24 2.62
N ARG A 52 -4.78 4.04 3.38
CA ARG A 52 -4.35 5.38 3.77
C ARG A 52 -3.10 5.35 4.66
N GLU A 53 -3.03 4.38 5.57
CA GLU A 53 -1.83 4.15 6.38
C GLU A 53 -0.61 3.80 5.53
N TYR A 54 -0.78 2.89 4.55
CA TYR A 54 0.25 2.55 3.57
C TYR A 54 0.69 3.76 2.72
N LEU A 55 -0.26 4.54 2.20
CA LEU A 55 -0.01 5.70 1.36
C LEU A 55 0.71 6.82 2.11
N ASP A 56 0.35 7.07 3.38
CA ASP A 56 1.06 8.00 4.26
C ASP A 56 2.51 7.56 4.45
N PHE A 57 2.73 6.28 4.75
CA PHE A 57 4.09 5.75 4.95
C PHE A 57 4.97 5.92 3.71
N ILE A 58 4.52 5.48 2.52
CA ILE A 58 5.34 5.57 1.31
C ILE A 58 5.50 7.01 0.81
N GLY A 59 4.52 7.88 1.08
CA GLY A 59 4.62 9.31 0.78
C GLY A 59 5.65 10.01 1.67
N LYS A 60 5.73 9.62 2.94
CA LYS A 60 6.71 10.13 3.91
C LYS A 60 8.11 9.56 3.70
N TYR A 61 8.21 8.31 3.23
CA TYR A 61 9.47 7.59 3.06
C TYR A 61 9.59 6.95 1.65
N PRO A 62 9.76 7.76 0.59
CA PRO A 62 9.80 7.26 -0.80
C PRO A 62 11.14 6.58 -1.12
N THR A 63 11.29 5.33 -0.68
CA THR A 63 12.49 4.51 -0.88
C THR A 63 12.31 3.49 -2.00
N ASN A 64 13.42 2.92 -2.51
CA ASN A 64 13.36 1.77 -3.43
C ASN A 64 12.68 0.53 -2.81
N GLY A 65 12.64 0.40 -1.49
CA GLY A 65 11.85 -0.64 -0.83
C GLY A 65 10.35 -0.35 -0.91
N ALA A 66 9.96 0.92 -0.76
CA ALA A 66 8.57 1.35 -0.88
C ALA A 66 7.99 1.13 -2.29
N THR A 67 8.81 1.18 -3.35
CA THR A 67 8.35 0.95 -4.73
C THR A 67 7.95 -0.50 -5.01
N THR A 68 8.52 -1.48 -4.29
CA THR A 68 8.18 -2.90 -4.44
C THR A 68 7.17 -3.40 -3.40
N LEU A 69 6.98 -2.64 -2.32
CA LEU A 69 6.17 -3.02 -1.16
C LEU A 69 4.72 -3.39 -1.51
N LEU A 70 4.07 -2.67 -2.43
CA LEU A 70 2.70 -2.99 -2.86
C LEU A 70 2.59 -4.41 -3.42
N GLY A 71 3.58 -4.83 -4.23
CA GLY A 71 3.62 -6.17 -4.80
C GLY A 71 3.76 -7.25 -3.72
N CYS A 72 4.58 -7.00 -2.70
CA CYS A 72 4.73 -7.90 -1.56
C CYS A 72 3.42 -8.06 -0.77
N ILE A 73 2.73 -6.95 -0.51
CA ILE A 73 1.44 -6.93 0.19
C ILE A 73 0.39 -7.74 -0.59
N VAL A 74 0.22 -7.45 -1.89
CA VAL A 74 -0.77 -8.14 -2.73
C VAL A 74 -0.48 -9.64 -2.85
N ASN A 75 0.79 -10.03 -2.93
CA ASN A 75 1.15 -11.43 -2.94
C ASN A 75 0.75 -12.15 -1.64
N ASP A 76 0.94 -11.49 -0.48
CA ASP A 76 0.55 -12.03 0.83
C ASP A 76 -0.98 -12.09 0.99
N MET A 77 -1.72 -11.11 0.46
CA MET A 77 -3.20 -11.14 0.38
C MET A 77 -3.68 -12.39 -0.35
N VAL A 78 -3.13 -12.68 -1.53
CA VAL A 78 -3.50 -13.85 -2.34
C VAL A 78 -3.13 -15.14 -1.61
N ARG A 79 -1.94 -15.21 -1.01
CA ARG A 79 -1.50 -16.39 -0.26
C ARG A 79 -2.43 -16.70 0.91
N ALA A 80 -2.80 -15.69 1.70
CA ALA A 80 -3.72 -15.85 2.83
C ALA A 80 -5.05 -16.49 2.39
N ARG A 81 -5.61 -16.06 1.25
CA ARG A 81 -6.86 -16.61 0.72
C ARG A 81 -6.74 -18.05 0.24
N GLN A 82 -5.59 -18.43 -0.33
CA GLN A 82 -5.33 -19.81 -0.73
C GLN A 82 -5.16 -20.76 0.46
N GLU A 83 -4.53 -20.30 1.54
CA GLU A 83 -4.28 -21.08 2.76
C GLU A 83 -5.57 -21.37 3.56
N GLU A 84 -6.57 -20.49 3.50
CA GLU A 84 -7.87 -20.68 4.17
C GLU A 84 -8.73 -21.85 3.62
N ARG A 85 -8.40 -22.40 2.44
CA ARG A 85 -9.00 -23.63 1.85
C ARG A 85 -10.55 -23.68 1.83
N LYS A 86 -11.22 -22.54 1.78
CA LYS A 86 -12.69 -22.49 1.62
C LYS A 86 -13.04 -22.67 0.15
N HIS A 87 -13.93 -23.62 -0.15
CA HIS A 87 -14.32 -23.95 -1.54
C HIS A 87 -14.89 -22.75 -2.32
N SER A 88 -15.41 -21.74 -1.61
CA SER A 88 -15.93 -20.47 -2.12
C SER A 88 -15.10 -19.24 -1.70
N GLY A 89 -13.98 -19.40 -0.98
CA GLY A 89 -13.26 -18.32 -0.29
C GLY A 89 -11.86 -17.98 -0.85
N ASN A 90 -11.52 -18.45 -2.05
CA ASN A 90 -10.24 -18.13 -2.70
C ASN A 90 -10.23 -16.76 -3.42
N HIS A 91 -11.20 -15.89 -3.11
CA HIS A 91 -11.29 -14.55 -3.69
C HIS A 91 -10.92 -13.49 -2.65
N LEU A 92 -10.58 -12.30 -3.14
CA LEU A 92 -10.38 -11.12 -2.30
C LEU A 92 -11.68 -10.79 -1.54
N THR A 93 -11.53 -10.38 -0.28
CA THR A 93 -12.66 -9.92 0.54
C THR A 93 -12.89 -8.42 0.32
N GLY A 94 -13.86 -7.85 1.04
CA GLY A 94 -14.04 -6.39 1.06
C GLY A 94 -12.77 -5.65 1.47
N ILE A 95 -11.93 -6.22 2.35
CA ILE A 95 -10.71 -5.54 2.84
C ILE A 95 -9.72 -5.34 1.71
N GLU A 96 -9.38 -6.38 0.97
CA GLU A 96 -8.40 -6.25 -0.12
C GLU A 96 -8.95 -5.41 -1.27
N ILE A 97 -10.26 -5.53 -1.57
CA ILE A 97 -10.93 -4.70 -2.59
C ILE A 97 -10.90 -3.22 -2.18
N GLY A 98 -11.24 -2.91 -0.93
CA GLY A 98 -11.20 -1.55 -0.39
C GLY A 98 -9.78 -0.97 -0.41
N PHE A 99 -8.78 -1.76 -0.01
CA PHE A 99 -7.38 -1.36 -0.02
C PHE A 99 -6.91 -0.99 -1.44
N LEU A 100 -7.08 -1.90 -2.39
CA LEU A 100 -6.67 -1.70 -3.79
C LEU A 100 -7.43 -0.54 -4.45
N GLY A 101 -8.72 -0.40 -4.12
CA GLY A 101 -9.54 0.71 -4.61
C GLY A 101 -9.00 2.07 -4.16
N GLU A 102 -8.61 2.20 -2.89
CA GLU A 102 -8.05 3.45 -2.36
C GLU A 102 -6.67 3.77 -2.97
N VAL A 103 -5.79 2.76 -3.11
CA VAL A 103 -4.51 2.92 -3.81
C VAL A 103 -4.73 3.40 -5.24
N ASN A 104 -5.70 2.83 -5.96
CA ASN A 104 -6.02 3.23 -7.33
C ASN A 104 -6.52 4.68 -7.41
N LYS A 105 -7.30 5.17 -6.43
CA LYS A 105 -7.73 6.59 -6.38
C LYS A 105 -6.51 7.53 -6.33
N TYR A 106 -5.49 7.19 -5.56
CA TYR A 106 -4.25 7.95 -5.50
C TYR A 106 -3.46 7.87 -6.81
N ALA A 107 -3.32 6.68 -7.39
CA ALA A 107 -2.69 6.49 -8.70
C ALA A 107 -3.38 7.33 -9.79
N MET A 108 -4.71 7.30 -9.85
CA MET A 108 -5.51 8.12 -10.76
C MET A 108 -5.28 9.62 -10.54
N SER A 109 -5.21 10.06 -9.28
CA SER A 109 -5.01 11.47 -8.93
C SER A 109 -3.64 11.97 -9.39
N VAL A 110 -2.58 11.19 -9.16
CA VAL A 110 -1.22 11.52 -9.62
C VAL A 110 -1.15 11.50 -11.15
N ALA A 111 -1.72 10.47 -11.80
CA ALA A 111 -1.76 10.40 -13.26
C ALA A 111 -2.49 11.59 -13.90
N LYS A 112 -3.62 12.01 -13.31
CA LYS A 112 -4.35 13.22 -13.73
C LYS A 112 -3.49 14.47 -13.56
N ALA A 113 -2.84 14.63 -12.41
CA ALA A 113 -1.97 15.78 -12.14
C ALA A 113 -0.81 15.86 -13.14
N ILE A 114 -0.11 14.74 -13.38
CA ILE A 114 0.97 14.65 -14.38
C ILE A 114 0.45 15.04 -15.77
N ARG A 115 -0.71 14.54 -16.19
CA ARG A 115 -1.31 14.89 -17.48
C ARG A 115 -1.62 16.39 -17.58
N GLN A 116 -2.06 17.02 -16.50
CA GLN A 116 -2.37 18.46 -16.48
C GLN A 116 -1.11 19.34 -16.46
N THR A 117 -0.03 18.89 -15.82
CA THR A 117 1.22 19.64 -15.72
C THR A 117 2.14 19.44 -16.92
N MET A 118 2.23 18.22 -17.45
CA MET A 118 3.03 17.88 -18.64
C MET A 118 2.26 18.08 -19.96
N GLY A 119 0.94 18.22 -19.91
CA GLY A 119 0.06 18.41 -21.07
C GLY A 119 -0.33 19.85 -21.39
N LYS A 120 0.20 20.86 -20.68
CA LYS A 120 0.08 22.27 -21.09
C LYS A 120 1.22 22.60 -22.05
N PRO A 121 0.94 22.97 -23.32
CA PRO A 121 1.93 23.63 -24.16
C PRO A 121 2.40 24.90 -23.43
N VAL A 122 3.69 25.21 -23.56
CA VAL A 122 4.21 26.53 -23.24
C VAL A 122 3.53 27.52 -24.19
N GLU A 123 2.45 28.16 -23.75
CA GLU A 123 1.87 29.28 -24.48
C GLU A 123 2.82 30.47 -24.36
N GLY A 124 3.42 30.83 -25.49
CA GLY A 124 3.71 32.22 -25.82
C GLY A 124 5.00 32.81 -25.23
N GLY A 125 6.14 32.31 -25.69
CA GLY A 125 7.37 33.09 -25.76
C GLY A 125 7.79 33.26 -27.22
N ALA A 126 7.09 34.10 -27.97
CA ALA A 126 7.47 34.48 -29.32
C ALA A 126 7.87 35.96 -29.33
N ALA A 127 9.15 36.17 -29.67
CA ALA A 127 9.81 37.32 -30.30
C ALA A 127 9.43 38.74 -29.87
#